data_AF-A0A099KB75-F1
#
_entry.id   AF-A0A099KB75-F1
#
_cell.length_a   1.000
_cell.length_b   1.000
_cell.length_c   1.000
_cell.angle_alpha   90.00
_cell.angle_beta   90.00
_cell.angle_gamma   90.00
#
_symmetry.space_group_name_H-M   'P 1'
#
loop_
_entity.id
_entity.type
_entity.pdbx_description
1 polymer ?
#
loop_
_entity_poly.entity_id
_entity_poly.type
_entity_poly.pdbx_seq_one_letter_code
_entity_poly.pdbx_strand_id
1 'polypeptide(L)' 'MIKPTVYFQREAWGDVCTQHKGELHHFCNLVSLIGFLQTVHGHEFSLVEVDESNFHELQQQGAFDEN' A
#
# COMPACT_ATOMS: atom_id res chain seq x y z
N MET A 1 -4.49 13.90 -14.54
CA MET A 1 -4.56 13.57 -13.11
C MET A 1 -3.47 12.56 -12.81
N ILE A 2 -2.73 12.74 -11.71
CA ILE A 2 -1.75 11.74 -11.27
C ILE A 2 -2.53 10.65 -10.56
N LYS A 3 -2.43 9.41 -11.05
CA LYS A 3 -3.07 8.25 -10.45
C LYS A 3 -2.31 7.89 -9.15
N PRO A 4 -2.96 7.82 -7.98
CA PRO A 4 -2.29 7.42 -6.75
C PRO A 4 -1.65 6.05 -6.88
N THR A 5 -0.41 5.93 -6.41
CA THR A 5 0.26 4.65 -6.22
C THR A 5 0.21 4.33 -4.74
N VAL A 6 -0.30 3.14 -4.43
CA VAL A 6 -0.40 2.63 -3.06
C VAL A 6 0.53 1.44 -2.94
N TYR A 7 1.40 1.52 -1.93
CA TYR A 7 2.35 0.48 -1.59
C TYR A 7 1.77 -0.39 -0.47
N PHE A 8 1.78 -1.71 -0.65
CA PHE A 8 1.29 -2.65 0.34
C PHE A 8 2.26 -3.81 0.50
N GLN A 9 2.29 -4.42 1.67
CA GLN A 9 3.09 -5.61 1.92
C GLN A 9 2.17 -6.79 2.22
N ARG A 10 2.55 -8.00 1.77
CA ARG A 10 1.89 -9.23 2.21
C ARG A 10 2.39 -9.65 3.58
N GLU A 11 1.44 -10.10 4.39
CA GLU A 11 1.68 -10.69 5.69
C GLU A 11 1.35 -12.19 5.64
N ALA A 12 1.53 -12.87 6.77
CA ALA A 12 1.24 -14.30 6.87
C ALA A 12 -0.24 -14.57 6.55
N TRP A 13 -0.53 -15.77 6.06
CA TRP A 13 -1.91 -16.25 5.84
C TRP A 13 -2.76 -15.46 4.82
N GLY A 14 -2.12 -14.60 4.01
CA GLY A 14 -2.80 -13.82 2.98
C GLY A 14 -3.30 -12.45 3.45
N ASP A 15 -3.00 -12.09 4.71
CA ASP A 15 -3.18 -10.75 5.24
C ASP A 15 -2.28 -9.75 4.48
N VAL A 16 -2.63 -8.47 4.53
CA VAL A 16 -1.85 -7.40 3.90
C VAL A 16 -1.85 -6.15 4.78
N CYS A 17 -0.79 -5.36 4.67
CA CYS A 17 -0.73 -4.05 5.32
C CYS A 17 -0.30 -2.94 4.34
N THR A 18 -0.70 -1.71 4.64
CA THR A 18 -0.32 -0.51 3.87
C THR A 18 -0.15 0.66 4.82
N GLN A 19 0.71 1.61 4.46
CA GLN A 19 0.80 2.87 5.18
C GLN A 19 -0.22 3.86 4.60
N HIS A 20 -0.95 4.56 5.46
CA HIS A 20 -1.85 5.62 5.07
C HIS A 20 -1.82 6.73 6.12
N LYS A 21 -1.41 7.95 5.72
CA LYS A 21 -1.32 9.12 6.60
C LYS A 21 -0.40 8.87 7.81
N GLY A 22 0.74 8.22 7.57
CA GLY A 22 1.71 7.89 8.63
C GLY A 22 1.35 6.69 9.51
N GLU A 23 0.16 6.11 9.38
CA GLU A 23 -0.25 4.93 10.17
C GLU A 23 -0.19 3.64 9.34
N LEU A 24 0.16 2.53 9.99
CA LEU A 24 0.14 1.20 9.38
C LEU A 24 -1.25 0.57 9.56
N HIS A 25 -1.91 0.26 8.46
CA HIS A 25 -3.23 -0.37 8.44
C HIS A 25 -3.11 -1.83 8.00
N HIS A 26 -3.74 -2.74 8.75
CA HIS A 26 -3.77 -4.18 8.46
C HIS A 26 -5.15 -4.61 7.94
N PHE A 27 -5.15 -5.53 6.98
CA PHE A 27 -6.34 -6.07 6.36
C PHE A 27 -6.22 -7.59 6.23
N CYS A 28 -7.32 -8.31 6.42
CA CYS A 28 -7.34 -9.77 6.35
C CYS A 28 -7.16 -10.36 4.94
N ASN A 29 -7.10 -9.51 3.91
CA ASN A 29 -6.78 -9.86 2.52
C ASN A 29 -6.70 -8.62 1.64
N LEU A 30 -6.15 -8.81 0.43
CA LEU A 30 -6.06 -7.80 -0.62
C LEU A 30 -7.41 -7.19 -1.02
N VAL A 31 -8.50 -7.96 -0.99
CA VAL A 31 -9.84 -7.46 -1.36
C VAL A 31 -10.32 -6.42 -0.36
N SER A 32 -10.09 -6.65 0.94
CA SER A 32 -10.44 -5.72 2.00
C SER A 32 -9.63 -4.42 1.92
N LEU A 33 -8.33 -4.52 1.60
CA LEU A 33 -7.49 -3.37 1.29
C LEU A 33 -8.03 -2.58 0.08
N ILE A 34 -8.33 -3.24 -1.03
CA ILE A 34 -8.89 -2.60 -2.23
C ILE A 34 -10.20 -1.87 -1.90
N GLY A 35 -11.09 -2.50 -1.12
CA GLY A 35 -12.33 -1.89 -0.67
C GLY A 35 -12.09 -0.60 0.12
N PHE A 36 -11.14 -0.60 1.05
CA PHE A 36 -10.72 0.60 1.77
C PHE A 36 -10.19 1.68 0.82
N LEU A 37 -9.24 1.35 -0.06
CA LEU A 37 -8.63 2.30 -0.98
C LEU A 37 -9.63 2.92 -1.95
N GLN A 38 -10.67 2.17 -2.34
CA GLN A 38 -11.77 2.70 -3.16
C GLN A 38 -12.55 3.80 -2.46
N THR A 39 -12.67 3.75 -1.13
CA THR A 39 -13.31 4.83 -0.35
C THR A 39 -12.43 6.06 -0.20
N VAL A 40 -11.11 5.91 -0.30
CA VAL A 40 -10.13 7.00 -0.13
C VAL A 40 -9.76 7.67 -1.46
N HIS A 41 -9.53 6.88 -2.51
CA HIS A 41 -8.97 7.32 -3.79
C HIS A 41 -9.94 7.15 -4.97
N GLY A 42 -11.12 6.57 -4.76
CA GLY A 42 -12.01 6.15 -5.85
C GLY A 42 -11.50 4.90 -6.57
N HIS A 43 -11.93 4.68 -7.81
CA HIS A 43 -11.63 3.44 -8.54
C HIS A 43 -10.29 3.44 -9.30
N GLU A 44 -9.57 4.56 -9.32
CA GLU A 44 -8.34 4.71 -10.10
C GLU A 44 -7.13 4.87 -9.19
N PHE A 45 -6.49 3.75 -8.84
CA PHE A 45 -5.19 3.71 -8.15
C PHE A 45 -4.36 2.52 -8.62
N SER A 46 -3.05 2.60 -8.43
CA SER A 46 -2.10 1.53 -8.72
C SER A 46 -1.70 0.88 -7.42
N LEU A 47 -1.59 -0.45 -7.41
CA LEU A 47 -1.09 -1.20 -6.27
C LEU A 47 0.30 -1.73 -6.60
N VAL A 48 1.24 -1.52 -5.69
CA VAL A 48 2.60 -2.05 -5.77
C VAL A 48 2.84 -2.87 -4.50
N GLU A 49 3.13 -4.15 -4.69
CA GLU A 49 3.56 -5.01 -3.59
C GLU A 49 5.00 -4.66 -3.22
N VAL A 50 5.24 -4.45 -1.93
CA VAL A 50 6.56 -4.19 -1.35
C VAL A 50 7.09 -5.47 -0.77
N ASP A 51 8.30 -5.82 -1.16
CA ASP A 51 9.05 -6.95 -0.64
C ASP A 51 10.52 -6.57 -0.44
N GLU A 52 11.33 -7.50 0.06
CA GLU A 52 12.75 -7.28 0.30
C GLU A 52 13.53 -6.90 -0.98
N SER A 53 13.04 -7.27 -2.16
CA SER A 53 13.72 -7.02 -3.44
C SER A 53 13.56 -5.58 -3.93
N ASN A 54 12.46 -4.91 -3.58
CA ASN A 54 12.15 -3.56 -4.05
C ASN A 54 12.10 -2.51 -2.92
N PHE A 55 12.10 -2.92 -1.65
CA PHE A 55 11.97 -2.02 -0.50
C PHE A 55 12.97 -0.86 -0.54
N HIS A 56 14.26 -1.16 -0.74
CA HIS A 56 15.30 -0.14 -0.69
C HIS A 56 15.17 0.88 -1.83
N GLU A 57 14.81 0.42 -3.03
CA GLU A 57 14.61 1.29 -4.18
C GLU A 57 13.37 2.19 -3.97
N LEU A 58 12.27 1.62 -3.51
CA LEU A 58 11.03 2.35 -3.22
C LEU A 58 11.23 3.38 -2.11
N GLN A 59 11.99 3.03 -1.06
CA GLN A 59 12.35 3.94 0.01
C GLN A 59 13.13 5.15 -0.52
N GLN A 60 14.13 4.94 -1.38
CA GLN A 60 14.90 6.03 -2.00
C GLN A 60 14.06 6.93 -2.91
N GLN A 61 12.95 6.41 -3.45
CA GLN A 61 12.01 7.15 -4.28
C GLN A 61 10.98 7.95 -3.46
N GLY A 62 11.01 7.87 -2.12
CA GLY A 62 10.03 8.53 -1.25
C GLY A 62 8.64 7.88 -1.29
N ALA A 63 8.59 6.55 -1.50
CA ALA A 63 7.35 5.79 -1.57
C ALA A 63 6.56 5.72 -0.25
N PHE A 64 7.23 5.97 0.88
CA PHE A 64 6.68 5.82 2.23
C PHE A 64 6.55 7.17 2.91
N ASP A 65 5.53 7.33 3.75
CA ASP A 65 5.40 8.54 4.57
C ASP A 65 6.57 8.53 5.56
N GLU A 66 7.52 9.46 5.38
CA GLU A 66 8.59 9.71 6.35
C GLU A 66 7.95 10.28 7.61
N ASN A 67 8.15 9.57 8.73
CA ASN A 67 7.63 9.93 10.05
C ASN A 67 8.23 11.25 10.58
#